data_AF-A0AAV2AYN9-F1
#
_entry.id   AF-A0AAV2AYN9-F1
#
_cell.length_a   1.000
_cell.length_b   1.000
_cell.length_c   1.000
_cell.angle_alpha   90.00
_cell.angle_beta   90.00
_cell.angle_gamma   90.00
#
_symmetry.space_group_name_H-M   'P 1'
#
loop_
_entity.id
_entity.type
_entity.pdbx_description
1 polymer ?
#
loop_
_entity_poly.entity_id
_entity_poly.type
_entity_poly.pdbx_seq_one_letter_code
_entity_poly.pdbx_strand_id
1 'polypeptide(L)'
;MVNNSVDEQISQLIALLSQNNISHNAIVSNLQKLTALMRSPETRSDLKHEHWTPIEILAKEGRQILAKTEMSDHELDFITELLRFLRNSCGGLCENPNFILNNNELISFPKEVLKCFIPKEQQKEITVLKVVIQLFGNVLLSSEYSKPLVWSLFFGENIFGRLLQHKDMAIRECVLMVLFNSLSNENIEPIFNTAEGPSILHSVTDTLLSNPIDWGVLFIEHLLSREDFIDRCYSTLPLKNRLLILDITEERLKNVQDEHSFSIPGALIGSLKNRFLRNITQICNMKDYDIEPAETVSILSILCSASICDAYVSILQNSKDLLQTTVALLFISKHWKSKL
;
A
#
# COMPACT_ATOMS: atom_id res chain seq x y z
N MET A 1 -39.96 -20.39 2.89
CA MET A 1 -38.85 -19.53 2.43
C MET A 1 -38.68 -18.47 3.49
N VAL A 2 -37.61 -18.51 4.27
CA VAL A 2 -37.35 -17.45 5.26
C VAL A 2 -36.95 -16.22 4.46
N ASN A 3 -37.79 -15.17 4.51
CA ASN A 3 -37.43 -13.87 3.98
C ASN A 3 -36.15 -13.43 4.68
N ASN A 4 -35.13 -13.11 3.90
CA ASN A 4 -33.80 -12.75 4.38
C ASN A 4 -33.50 -11.34 3.84
N SER A 5 -34.45 -10.41 4.03
CA SER A 5 -34.30 -9.03 3.52
C SER A 5 -33.49 -8.18 4.49
N VAL A 6 -32.85 -7.13 3.95
CA VAL A 6 -32.13 -6.13 4.75
C VAL A 6 -33.07 -5.49 5.77
N ASP A 7 -34.26 -5.07 5.35
CA ASP A 7 -35.27 -4.43 6.20
C ASP A 7 -35.65 -5.28 7.42
N GLU A 8 -35.78 -6.59 7.25
CA GLU A 8 -36.12 -7.51 8.35
C GLU A 8 -34.98 -7.58 9.38
N GLN A 9 -33.74 -7.73 8.92
CA GLN A 9 -32.59 -7.82 9.81
C GLN A 9 -32.34 -6.49 10.53
N ILE A 10 -32.53 -5.35 9.86
CA ILE A 10 -32.46 -4.02 10.47
C ILE A 10 -33.57 -3.83 11.52
N SER A 11 -34.80 -4.27 11.23
CA SER A 11 -35.91 -4.22 12.20
C SER A 11 -35.63 -5.06 13.44
N GLN A 12 -35.06 -6.27 13.26
CA GLN A 12 -34.60 -7.11 14.37
C GLN A 12 -33.49 -6.42 15.18
N LEU A 13 -32.55 -5.76 14.50
CA LEU A 13 -31.48 -5.01 15.18
C LEU A 13 -32.04 -3.87 16.02
N ILE A 14 -32.98 -3.08 15.49
CA ILE A 14 -33.64 -2.00 16.23
C ILE A 14 -34.36 -2.54 17.46
N ALA A 15 -35.04 -3.69 17.34
CA ALA A 15 -35.72 -4.34 18.45
C ALA A 15 -34.73 -4.79 19.54
N LEU A 16 -33.54 -5.29 19.17
CA LEU A 16 -32.47 -5.64 20.11
C LEU A 16 -31.89 -4.41 20.82
N LEU A 17 -31.68 -3.32 20.08
CA LEU A 17 -31.16 -2.05 20.62
C LEU A 17 -32.15 -1.36 21.58
N SER A 18 -33.45 -1.65 21.46
CA SER A 18 -34.50 -1.09 22.31
C SER A 18 -34.65 -1.84 23.65
N GLN A 19 -33.88 -2.91 23.88
CA GLN A 19 -33.94 -3.69 25.12
C GLN A 19 -33.11 -3.03 26.23
N ASN A 20 -33.60 -3.06 27.47
CA ASN A 20 -32.91 -2.47 28.64
C ASN A 20 -31.53 -3.09 28.92
N ASN A 21 -31.27 -4.32 28.46
CA ASN A 21 -29.97 -4.99 28.55
C ASN A 21 -29.54 -5.47 27.16
N ILE A 22 -28.62 -4.73 26.55
CA ILE A 22 -28.07 -5.05 25.23
C ILE A 22 -27.27 -6.35 25.30
N SER A 23 -27.73 -7.40 24.62
CA SER A 23 -26.99 -8.65 24.49
C SER A 23 -26.04 -8.58 23.29
N HIS A 24 -24.73 -8.42 23.54
CA HIS A 24 -23.71 -8.43 22.49
C HIS A 24 -23.78 -9.69 21.62
N ASN A 25 -24.06 -10.86 22.20
CA ASN A 25 -24.18 -12.11 21.44
C ASN A 25 -25.36 -12.09 20.46
N ALA A 26 -26.52 -11.55 20.88
CA ALA A 26 -27.68 -11.44 19.99
C ALA A 26 -27.42 -10.43 18.86
N ILE A 27 -26.75 -9.31 19.17
CA ILE A 27 -26.37 -8.31 18.17
C ILE A 27 -25.35 -8.88 17.19
N VAL A 28 -24.32 -9.56 17.67
CA VAL A 28 -23.34 -10.26 16.81
C VAL A 28 -24.04 -11.23 15.87
N SER A 29 -24.97 -12.04 16.38
CA SER A 29 -25.72 -12.99 15.55
C SER A 29 -26.56 -12.30 14.47
N ASN A 30 -27.17 -11.15 14.79
CA ASN A 30 -27.91 -10.35 13.81
C ASN A 30 -26.96 -9.70 12.79
N LEU A 31 -25.85 -9.10 13.24
CA LEU A 31 -24.82 -8.52 12.37
C LEU A 31 -24.24 -9.56 11.42
N GLN A 32 -24.01 -10.81 11.85
CA GLN A 32 -23.55 -11.89 10.96
C GLN A 32 -24.52 -12.14 9.80
N LYS A 33 -25.83 -12.07 10.06
CA LYS A 33 -26.85 -12.19 9.01
C LYS A 33 -26.80 -11.00 8.05
N LEU A 34 -26.72 -9.77 8.57
CA LEU A 34 -26.54 -8.57 7.77
C LEU A 34 -25.26 -8.62 6.93
N THR A 35 -24.11 -8.95 7.53
CA THR A 35 -22.82 -9.15 6.87
C THR A 35 -22.90 -10.17 5.75
N ALA A 36 -23.66 -11.25 5.94
CA ALA A 36 -23.88 -12.27 4.91
C ALA A 36 -24.70 -11.74 3.74
N LEU A 37 -25.74 -10.94 3.99
CA LEU A 37 -26.50 -10.26 2.94
C LEU A 37 -25.58 -9.36 2.12
N MET A 38 -24.77 -8.52 2.76
CA MET A 38 -23.86 -7.56 2.11
C MET A 38 -22.80 -8.17 1.17
N ARG A 39 -22.74 -9.51 1.01
CA ARG A 39 -21.93 -10.15 -0.02
C ARG A 39 -22.52 -9.99 -1.44
N SER A 40 -23.82 -9.73 -1.56
CA SER A 40 -24.50 -9.55 -2.85
C SER A 40 -24.54 -8.06 -3.25
N PRO A 41 -24.26 -7.69 -4.51
CA PRO A 41 -24.48 -6.32 -5.02
C PRO A 41 -25.89 -5.81 -4.78
N GLU A 42 -26.90 -6.64 -5.05
CA GLU A 42 -28.32 -6.27 -5.00
C GLU A 42 -28.71 -5.82 -3.58
N THR A 43 -28.39 -6.63 -2.59
CA THR A 43 -28.73 -6.34 -1.19
C THR A 43 -27.90 -5.20 -0.59
N ARG A 44 -26.69 -4.94 -1.10
CA ARG A 44 -25.92 -3.74 -0.69
C ARG A 44 -26.61 -2.45 -1.15
N SER A 45 -27.24 -2.49 -2.33
CA SER A 45 -28.02 -1.35 -2.86
C SER A 45 -29.36 -1.15 -2.15
N ASP A 46 -29.84 -2.15 -1.41
CA ASP A 46 -31.06 -2.03 -0.59
C ASP A 46 -30.83 -1.25 0.72
N LEU A 47 -29.58 -0.93 1.07
CA LEU A 47 -29.28 -0.08 2.23
C LEU A 47 -29.73 1.37 1.99
N LYS A 48 -30.78 1.78 2.72
CA LYS A 48 -31.30 3.15 2.72
C LYS A 48 -30.72 3.97 3.87
N HIS A 49 -30.92 5.28 3.81
CA HIS A 49 -30.46 6.21 4.85
C HIS A 49 -30.95 5.80 6.25
N GLU A 50 -32.22 5.40 6.40
CA GLU A 50 -32.76 4.97 7.70
C GLU A 50 -32.10 3.70 8.28
N HIS A 51 -31.48 2.86 7.44
CA HIS A 51 -30.82 1.63 7.90
C HIS A 51 -29.50 1.90 8.61
N TRP A 52 -28.89 3.08 8.41
CA TRP A 52 -27.62 3.43 9.02
C TRP A 52 -27.75 3.91 10.47
N THR A 53 -28.89 4.46 10.87
CA THR A 53 -29.13 4.93 12.25
C THR A 53 -28.85 3.86 13.32
N PRO A 54 -29.36 2.62 13.23
CA PRO A 54 -29.00 1.60 14.21
C PRO A 54 -27.50 1.22 14.14
N ILE A 55 -26.86 1.31 12.98
CA ILE A 55 -25.42 1.03 12.82
C ILE A 55 -24.56 2.12 13.48
N GLU A 56 -24.99 3.40 13.42
CA GLU A 56 -24.35 4.50 14.15
C GLU A 56 -24.39 4.29 15.66
N ILE A 57 -25.52 3.82 16.19
CA ILE A 57 -25.65 3.47 17.62
C ILE A 57 -24.64 2.38 17.98
N LEU A 58 -24.50 1.34 17.14
CA LEU A 58 -23.51 0.29 17.35
C LEU A 58 -22.07 0.79 17.24
N ALA A 59 -21.77 1.70 16.32
CA ALA A 59 -20.46 2.32 16.19
C ALA A 59 -20.11 3.10 17.47
N LYS A 60 -21.08 3.86 18.01
CA LYS A 60 -20.93 4.57 19.29
C LYS A 60 -20.69 3.62 20.46
N GLU A 61 -21.41 2.50 20.52
CA GLU A 61 -21.18 1.46 21.54
C GLU A 61 -19.77 0.84 21.39
N GLY A 62 -19.37 0.53 20.16
CA GLY A 62 -18.03 0.05 19.85
C GLY A 62 -16.94 0.99 20.35
N ARG A 63 -17.12 2.30 20.18
CA ARG A 63 -16.19 3.31 20.72
C ARG A 63 -16.13 3.32 22.25
N GLN A 64 -17.26 3.10 22.93
CA GLN A 64 -17.28 2.96 24.39
C GLN A 64 -16.52 1.70 24.84
N ILE A 65 -16.61 0.62 24.09
CA ILE A 65 -15.81 -0.60 24.33
C ILE A 65 -14.32 -0.31 24.14
N LEU A 66 -13.93 0.44 23.09
CA LEU A 66 -12.53 0.81 22.84
C LEU A 66 -11.91 1.67 23.95
N ALA A 67 -12.72 2.37 24.73
CA ALA A 67 -12.27 3.15 25.87
C ALA A 67 -11.90 2.30 27.11
N LYS A 68 -12.23 1.00 27.10
CA LYS A 68 -11.89 0.05 28.16
C LYS A 68 -10.40 -0.32 28.11
N THR A 69 -9.81 -0.60 29.27
CA THR A 69 -8.42 -1.07 29.37
C THR A 69 -8.25 -2.50 28.85
N GLU A 70 -9.25 -3.34 29.09
CA GLU A 70 -9.31 -4.73 28.65
C GLU A 70 -10.66 -4.99 27.98
N MET A 71 -10.64 -5.79 26.92
CA MET A 71 -11.82 -6.18 26.16
C MET A 71 -11.99 -7.69 26.28
N SER A 72 -13.22 -8.13 26.52
CA SER A 72 -13.59 -9.54 26.51
C SER A 72 -13.67 -10.06 25.07
N ASP A 73 -13.59 -11.39 24.95
CA ASP A 73 -13.75 -12.08 23.67
C ASP A 73 -15.04 -11.73 22.93
N HIS A 74 -16.16 -11.58 23.66
CA HIS A 74 -17.45 -11.20 23.08
C HIS A 74 -17.48 -9.78 22.54
N GLU A 75 -16.73 -8.86 23.16
CA GLU A 75 -16.59 -7.48 22.70
C GLU A 75 -15.69 -7.39 21.47
N LEU A 76 -14.64 -8.20 21.40
CA LEU A 76 -13.82 -8.35 20.19
C LEU A 76 -14.64 -8.95 19.03
N ASP A 77 -15.49 -9.93 19.31
CA ASP A 77 -16.39 -10.53 18.31
C ASP A 77 -17.41 -9.49 17.81
N PHE A 78 -17.94 -8.64 18.70
CA PHE A 78 -18.79 -7.50 18.36
C PHE A 78 -18.10 -6.49 17.43
N ILE A 79 -16.93 -5.98 17.82
CA ILE A 79 -16.15 -5.03 17.01
C ILE A 79 -15.83 -5.64 15.64
N THR A 80 -15.36 -6.88 15.62
CA THR A 80 -15.01 -7.60 14.39
C THR A 80 -16.20 -7.68 13.45
N GLU A 81 -17.36 -8.07 13.95
CA GLU A 81 -18.52 -8.28 13.09
C GLU A 81 -19.12 -6.97 12.58
N LEU A 82 -19.12 -5.92 13.41
CA LEU A 82 -19.52 -4.58 12.96
C LEU A 82 -18.60 -4.08 11.83
N LEU A 83 -17.29 -4.26 11.96
CA LEU A 83 -16.33 -3.89 10.91
C LEU A 83 -16.51 -4.74 9.65
N ARG A 84 -16.83 -6.04 9.77
CA ARG A 84 -17.13 -6.90 8.61
C ARG A 84 -18.38 -6.44 7.87
N PHE A 85 -19.43 -6.06 8.60
CA PHE A 85 -20.63 -5.48 8.02
C PHE A 85 -20.28 -4.22 7.22
N LEU A 86 -19.58 -3.26 7.84
CA LEU A 86 -19.14 -2.02 7.18
C LEU A 86 -18.26 -2.31 5.95
N ARG A 87 -17.30 -3.23 6.06
CA ARG A 87 -16.42 -3.59 4.94
C ARG A 87 -17.22 -4.14 3.77
N ASN A 88 -18.14 -5.05 4.04
CA ASN A 88 -18.92 -5.71 3.00
C ASN A 88 -19.91 -4.73 2.35
N SER A 89 -20.52 -3.81 3.12
CA SER A 89 -21.43 -2.81 2.56
C SER A 89 -20.75 -1.84 1.59
N CYS A 90 -19.44 -1.63 1.72
CA CYS A 90 -18.67 -0.78 0.81
C CYS A 90 -18.36 -1.38 -0.57
N GLY A 91 -18.34 -2.71 -0.71
CA GLY A 91 -17.81 -3.31 -1.93
C GLY A 91 -18.61 -2.88 -3.17
N GLY A 92 -17.93 -2.54 -4.27
CA GLY A 92 -18.53 -2.35 -5.59
C GLY A 92 -19.63 -1.27 -5.71
N LEU A 93 -19.84 -0.44 -4.69
CA LEU A 93 -20.80 0.66 -4.66
C LEU A 93 -20.10 1.94 -4.17
N CYS A 94 -20.55 3.08 -4.68
CA CYS A 94 -20.01 4.39 -4.30
C CYS A 94 -20.79 5.01 -3.13
N GLU A 95 -22.08 4.72 -3.03
CA GLU A 95 -23.04 5.37 -2.13
C GLU A 95 -22.76 5.05 -0.67
N ASN A 96 -22.65 3.76 -0.33
CA ASN A 96 -22.38 3.29 1.04
C ASN A 96 -21.06 3.81 1.63
N PRO A 97 -19.90 3.69 0.95
CA PRO A 97 -18.65 4.21 1.48
C PRO A 97 -18.66 5.74 1.56
N ASN A 98 -19.28 6.44 0.60
CA ASN A 98 -19.45 7.89 0.71
C ASN A 98 -20.32 8.27 1.91
N PHE A 99 -21.37 7.50 2.22
CA PHE A 99 -22.16 7.73 3.43
C PHE A 99 -21.32 7.54 4.69
N ILE A 100 -20.58 6.43 4.79
CA ILE A 100 -19.69 6.14 5.93
C ILE A 100 -18.66 7.25 6.12
N LEU A 101 -18.01 7.70 5.05
CA LEU A 101 -16.98 8.76 5.10
C LEU A 101 -17.53 10.12 5.55
N ASN A 102 -18.78 10.43 5.21
CA ASN A 102 -19.44 11.69 5.58
C ASN A 102 -20.17 11.62 6.92
N ASN A 103 -20.24 10.44 7.56
CA ASN A 103 -20.88 10.25 8.85
C ASN A 103 -19.84 10.17 9.97
N ASN A 104 -19.86 11.17 10.86
CA ASN A 104 -18.84 11.31 11.91
C ASN A 104 -18.71 10.09 12.83
N GLU A 105 -19.80 9.44 13.21
CA GLU A 105 -19.73 8.27 14.10
C GLU A 105 -19.21 7.03 13.35
N LEU A 106 -19.70 6.80 12.14
CA LEU A 106 -19.31 5.64 11.33
C LEU A 106 -17.85 5.72 10.87
N ILE A 107 -17.29 6.91 10.64
CA ILE A 107 -15.87 7.06 10.31
C ILE A 107 -14.97 7.12 11.54
N SER A 108 -15.44 7.67 12.67
CA SER A 108 -14.63 7.74 13.90
C SER A 108 -14.38 6.37 14.50
N PHE A 109 -15.37 5.48 14.48
CA PHE A 109 -15.23 4.12 15.00
C PHE A 109 -14.06 3.33 14.38
N PRO A 110 -13.98 3.11 13.05
CA PRO A 110 -12.86 2.38 12.45
C PRO A 110 -11.52 3.10 12.60
N LYS A 111 -11.49 4.44 12.65
CA LYS A 111 -10.27 5.20 12.96
C LYS A 111 -9.74 4.88 14.36
N GLU A 112 -10.62 4.85 15.35
CA GLU A 112 -10.28 4.53 16.74
C GLU A 112 -9.89 3.05 16.90
N VAL A 113 -10.58 2.13 16.22
CA VAL A 113 -10.19 0.72 16.16
C VAL A 113 -8.76 0.60 15.64
N LEU A 114 -8.45 1.24 14.50
CA LEU A 114 -7.12 1.17 13.89
C LEU A 114 -6.03 1.60 14.90
N LYS A 115 -6.22 2.74 15.56
CA LYS A 115 -5.28 3.25 16.59
C LYS A 115 -5.12 2.30 17.78
N CYS A 116 -6.22 1.75 18.28
CA CYS A 116 -6.25 0.90 19.46
C CYS A 116 -5.57 -0.46 19.20
N PHE A 117 -5.71 -1.01 17.99
CA PHE A 117 -5.28 -2.37 17.67
C PHE A 117 -3.92 -2.48 16.98
N ILE A 118 -3.31 -1.40 16.44
CA ILE A 118 -1.95 -1.45 15.87
C ILE A 118 -0.89 -2.08 16.82
N PRO A 119 -0.84 -1.76 18.13
CA PRO A 119 0.21 -2.31 19.01
C PRO A 119 -0.13 -3.71 19.56
N LYS A 120 -1.27 -4.31 19.16
CA LYS A 120 -1.80 -5.54 19.74
C LYS A 120 -1.32 -6.76 18.96
N GLU A 121 -1.04 -7.85 19.66
CA GLU A 121 -0.42 -9.04 19.06
C GLU A 121 -1.23 -10.33 19.27
N GLN A 122 -2.35 -10.30 20.00
CA GLN A 122 -3.16 -11.51 20.19
C GLN A 122 -3.98 -11.83 18.94
N GLN A 123 -4.25 -13.11 18.67
CA GLN A 123 -4.87 -13.55 17.42
C GLN A 123 -6.25 -12.91 17.13
N LYS A 124 -7.10 -12.75 18.16
CA LYS A 124 -8.40 -12.07 18.00
C LYS A 124 -8.22 -10.58 17.73
N GLU A 125 -7.27 -9.93 18.40
CA GLU A 125 -6.94 -8.52 18.19
C GLU A 125 -6.36 -8.27 16.79
N ILE A 126 -5.48 -9.16 16.29
CA ILE A 126 -4.97 -9.15 14.91
C ILE A 126 -6.12 -9.32 13.92
N THR A 127 -7.12 -10.16 14.23
CA THR A 127 -8.30 -10.33 13.37
C THR A 127 -9.09 -9.02 13.27
N VAL A 128 -9.31 -8.31 14.39
CA VAL A 128 -9.94 -6.97 14.38
C VAL A 128 -9.14 -6.02 13.50
N LEU A 129 -7.82 -5.94 13.72
CA LEU A 129 -6.91 -5.06 12.97
C LEU A 129 -6.96 -5.33 11.46
N LYS A 130 -6.92 -6.62 11.08
CA LYS A 130 -7.01 -7.03 9.68
C LYS A 130 -8.31 -6.58 9.03
N VAL A 131 -9.44 -6.77 9.71
CA VAL A 131 -10.76 -6.41 9.16
C VAL A 131 -10.89 -4.90 8.98
N VAL A 132 -10.41 -4.08 9.93
CA VAL A 132 -10.47 -2.61 9.77
C VAL A 132 -9.57 -2.10 8.64
N ILE A 133 -8.38 -2.68 8.43
CA ILE A 133 -7.53 -2.32 7.29
C ILE A 133 -8.24 -2.68 5.97
N GLN A 134 -8.86 -3.86 5.90
CA GLN A 134 -9.62 -4.29 4.73
C GLN A 134 -10.86 -3.43 4.46
N LEU A 135 -11.52 -2.89 5.50
CA LEU A 135 -12.58 -1.89 5.34
C LEU A 135 -12.06 -0.68 4.57
N PHE A 136 -10.93 -0.10 4.97
CA PHE A 136 -10.33 1.03 4.24
C PHE A 136 -9.90 0.66 2.82
N GLY A 137 -9.44 -0.58 2.61
CA GLY A 137 -9.19 -1.12 1.27
C GLY A 137 -10.43 -1.08 0.37
N ASN A 138 -11.58 -1.53 0.88
CA ASN A 138 -12.83 -1.47 0.12
C ASN A 138 -13.33 -0.04 -0.10
N VAL A 139 -13.18 0.84 0.90
CA VAL A 139 -13.52 2.26 0.77
C VAL A 139 -12.72 2.92 -0.36
N LEU A 140 -11.42 2.60 -0.49
CA LEU A 140 -10.55 3.12 -1.54
C LEU A 140 -10.97 2.72 -2.95
N LEU A 141 -11.51 1.51 -3.13
CA LEU A 141 -11.93 1.00 -4.44
C LEU A 141 -13.23 1.63 -4.95
N SER A 142 -13.98 2.31 -4.07
CA SER A 142 -15.31 2.82 -4.40
C SER A 142 -15.31 4.22 -5.00
N SER A 143 -14.34 5.08 -4.68
CA SER A 143 -14.28 6.41 -5.29
C SER A 143 -12.91 7.07 -5.18
N GLU A 144 -12.51 7.85 -6.18
CA GLU A 144 -11.31 8.71 -6.12
C GLU A 144 -11.38 9.72 -4.96
N TYR A 145 -12.59 10.15 -4.58
CA TYR A 145 -12.82 11.04 -3.44
C TYR A 145 -12.29 10.46 -2.11
N SER A 146 -12.30 9.13 -1.97
CA SER A 146 -11.85 8.46 -0.74
C SER A 146 -10.33 8.48 -0.55
N LYS A 147 -9.54 8.52 -1.64
CA LYS A 147 -8.08 8.44 -1.61
C LYS A 147 -7.43 9.49 -0.71
N PRO A 148 -7.68 10.80 -0.88
CA PRO A 148 -7.05 11.82 -0.01
C PRO A 148 -7.47 11.69 1.46
N LEU A 149 -8.70 11.24 1.74
CA LEU A 149 -9.19 11.06 3.12
C LEU A 149 -8.50 9.90 3.82
N VAL A 150 -8.39 8.74 3.16
CA VAL A 150 -7.70 7.57 3.70
C VAL A 150 -6.20 7.83 3.76
N TRP A 151 -5.62 8.48 2.75
CA TRP A 151 -4.21 8.89 2.77
C TRP A 151 -3.89 9.76 3.98
N SER A 152 -4.68 10.82 4.22
CA SER A 152 -4.48 11.71 5.37
C SER A 152 -4.53 10.96 6.70
N LEU A 153 -5.45 10.01 6.84
CA LEU A 153 -5.54 9.17 8.04
C LEU A 153 -4.29 8.29 8.20
N PHE A 154 -3.89 7.54 7.17
CA PHE A 154 -2.83 6.55 7.29
C PHE A 154 -1.43 7.15 7.29
N PHE A 155 -1.20 8.15 6.46
CA PHE A 155 0.09 8.83 6.34
C PHE A 155 0.27 9.86 7.45
N GLY A 156 -0.72 10.75 7.64
CA GLY A 156 -0.63 11.87 8.58
C GLY A 156 -0.44 11.46 10.03
N GLU A 157 -0.99 10.30 10.43
CA GLU A 157 -0.83 9.75 11.77
C GLU A 157 0.27 8.67 11.88
N ASN A 158 1.12 8.55 10.85
CA ASN A 158 2.18 7.54 10.75
C ASN A 158 1.69 6.09 10.97
N ILE A 159 0.48 5.79 10.52
CA ILE A 159 -0.10 4.45 10.61
C ILE A 159 0.58 3.51 9.62
N PHE A 160 0.91 3.98 8.41
CA PHE A 160 1.66 3.18 7.43
C PHE A 160 2.99 2.68 8.00
N GLY A 161 3.80 3.56 8.60
CA GLY A 161 5.09 3.16 9.18
C GLY A 161 4.95 2.09 10.25
N ARG A 162 3.95 2.21 11.14
CA ARG A 162 3.70 1.23 12.20
C ARG A 162 3.21 -0.11 11.67
N LEU A 163 2.29 -0.12 10.71
CA LEU A 163 1.69 -1.35 10.18
C LEU A 163 2.59 -2.09 9.21
N LEU A 164 3.42 -1.39 8.42
CA LEU A 164 4.41 -2.03 7.54
C LEU A 164 5.51 -2.77 8.31
N GLN A 165 5.71 -2.44 9.58
CA GLN A 165 6.66 -3.10 10.48
C GLN A 165 6.00 -4.18 11.37
N HIS A 166 4.71 -4.46 11.17
CA HIS A 166 3.99 -5.44 11.96
C HIS A 166 4.53 -6.86 11.73
N LYS A 167 4.60 -7.67 12.80
CA LYS A 167 5.15 -9.04 12.75
C LYS A 167 4.33 -9.96 11.84
N ASP A 168 3.01 -9.84 11.90
CA ASP A 168 2.08 -10.60 11.05
C ASP A 168 2.16 -10.13 9.58
N MET A 169 2.47 -11.07 8.69
CA MET A 169 2.64 -10.81 7.26
C MET A 169 1.32 -10.48 6.56
N ALA A 170 0.19 -11.06 6.99
CA ALA A 170 -1.11 -10.76 6.42
C ALA A 170 -1.57 -9.33 6.74
N ILE A 171 -1.15 -8.77 7.89
CA ILE A 171 -1.33 -7.34 8.19
C ILE A 171 -0.54 -6.47 7.22
N ARG A 172 0.75 -6.79 7.01
CA ARG A 172 1.60 -6.06 6.07
C ARG A 172 1.05 -6.09 4.64
N GLU A 173 0.57 -7.25 4.19
CA GLU A 173 -0.09 -7.40 2.88
C GLU A 173 -1.35 -6.52 2.77
N CYS A 174 -2.22 -6.54 3.77
CA CYS A 174 -3.42 -5.71 3.77
C CYS A 174 -3.08 -4.21 3.73
N VAL A 175 -2.02 -3.79 4.44
CA VAL A 175 -1.59 -2.39 4.43
C VAL A 175 -0.91 -1.98 3.14
N LEU A 176 -0.15 -2.86 2.49
CA LEU A 176 0.41 -2.60 1.16
C LEU A 176 -0.69 -2.36 0.13
N MET A 177 -1.78 -3.15 0.18
CA MET A 177 -2.96 -2.93 -0.65
C MET A 177 -3.57 -1.53 -0.40
N VAL A 178 -3.74 -1.14 0.86
CA VAL A 178 -4.27 0.21 1.21
C VAL A 178 -3.32 1.31 0.74
N LEU A 179 -2.01 1.14 0.96
CA LEU A 179 -0.98 2.09 0.53
C LEU A 179 -1.04 2.32 -0.97
N PHE A 180 -0.99 1.26 -1.77
CA PHE A 180 -1.07 1.34 -3.23
C PHE A 180 -2.38 1.97 -3.71
N ASN A 181 -3.53 1.48 -3.24
CA ASN A 181 -4.84 1.98 -3.69
C ASN A 181 -5.11 3.44 -3.26
N SER A 182 -4.41 3.94 -2.23
CA SER A 182 -4.51 5.33 -1.78
C SER A 182 -3.64 6.31 -2.58
N LEU A 183 -2.78 5.83 -3.48
CA LEU A 183 -1.93 6.68 -4.31
C LEU A 183 -2.75 7.53 -5.29
N SER A 184 -2.33 8.79 -5.38
CA SER A 184 -2.70 9.74 -6.42
C SER A 184 -1.47 10.59 -6.72
N ASN A 185 -1.51 11.39 -7.80
CA ASN A 185 -0.42 12.30 -8.14
C ASN A 185 -0.10 13.29 -7.00
N GLU A 186 -1.09 13.65 -6.19
CA GLU A 186 -0.92 14.52 -5.02
C GLU A 186 -0.43 13.73 -3.79
N ASN A 187 -1.03 12.57 -3.53
CA ASN A 187 -0.73 11.77 -2.34
C ASN A 187 0.68 11.16 -2.37
N ILE A 188 1.28 10.97 -3.54
CA ILE A 188 2.62 10.40 -3.65
C ILE A 188 3.72 11.37 -3.18
N GLU A 189 3.52 12.69 -3.29
CA GLU A 189 4.55 13.69 -3.00
C GLU A 189 5.11 13.63 -1.57
N PRO A 190 4.29 13.41 -0.51
CA PRO A 190 4.79 13.17 0.83
C PRO A 190 5.82 12.03 0.95
N ILE A 191 5.76 10.98 0.12
CA ILE A 191 6.78 9.90 0.13
C ILE A 191 8.17 10.44 -0.21
N PHE A 192 8.24 11.49 -1.02
CA PHE A 192 9.49 12.08 -1.46
C PHE A 192 9.92 13.31 -0.65
N ASN A 193 8.98 14.02 -0.02
CA ASN A 193 9.22 15.33 0.61
C ASN A 193 9.23 15.30 2.15
N THR A 194 8.97 14.17 2.77
CA THR A 194 8.87 14.06 4.24
C THR A 194 9.90 13.09 4.79
N ALA A 195 10.14 13.16 6.11
CA ALA A 195 11.05 12.25 6.79
C ALA A 195 10.47 10.83 6.91
N GLU A 196 9.14 10.71 6.91
CA GLU A 196 8.41 9.44 6.98
C GLU A 196 8.52 8.64 5.68
N GLY A 197 8.59 9.33 4.54
CA GLY A 197 8.62 8.73 3.21
C GLY A 197 9.72 7.67 3.01
N PRO A 198 11.01 7.99 3.28
CA PRO A 198 12.09 7.00 3.25
C PRO A 198 11.87 5.79 4.16
N SER A 199 11.27 5.98 5.35
CA SER A 199 10.96 4.87 6.27
C SER A 199 9.88 3.95 5.71
N ILE A 200 8.86 4.50 5.05
CA ILE A 200 7.82 3.73 4.36
C ILE A 200 8.46 2.94 3.22
N LEU A 201 9.23 3.60 2.35
CA LEU A 201 9.89 2.95 1.21
C LEU A 201 10.83 1.83 1.64
N HIS A 202 11.60 2.05 2.71
CA HIS A 202 12.46 1.03 3.31
C HIS A 202 11.63 -0.15 3.83
N SER A 203 10.55 0.10 4.57
CA SER A 203 9.71 -0.97 5.12
C SER A 203 8.99 -1.79 4.03
N VAL A 204 8.57 -1.15 2.94
CA VAL A 204 8.00 -1.83 1.76
C VAL A 204 9.06 -2.74 1.13
N THR A 205 10.24 -2.20 0.83
CA THR A 205 11.32 -2.96 0.19
C THR A 205 11.86 -4.11 1.07
N ASP A 206 11.96 -3.93 2.39
CA ASP A 206 12.30 -5.00 3.33
C ASP A 206 11.26 -6.13 3.34
N THR A 207 9.99 -5.75 3.25
CA THR A 207 8.90 -6.72 3.16
C THR A 207 9.02 -7.53 1.87
N LEU A 208 9.26 -6.87 0.73
CA LEU A 208 9.43 -7.52 -0.57
C LEU A 208 10.67 -8.43 -0.64
N LEU A 209 11.77 -8.03 -0.02
CA LEU A 209 12.98 -8.86 0.10
C LEU A 209 12.73 -10.16 0.87
N SER A 210 11.80 -10.12 1.84
CA SER A 210 11.45 -11.27 2.68
C SER A 210 10.36 -12.14 2.06
N ASN A 211 9.36 -11.51 1.44
CA ASN A 211 8.25 -12.16 0.77
C ASN A 211 7.73 -11.24 -0.34
N PRO A 212 7.79 -11.65 -1.62
CA PRO A 212 7.25 -10.86 -2.71
C PRO A 212 5.73 -10.77 -2.57
N ILE A 213 5.22 -9.53 -2.47
CA ILE A 213 3.79 -9.22 -2.37
C ILE A 213 3.45 -8.27 -3.51
N ASP A 214 2.48 -8.65 -4.35
CA ASP A 214 2.11 -7.91 -5.56
C ASP A 214 1.83 -6.44 -5.29
N TRP A 215 1.08 -6.13 -4.22
CA TRP A 215 0.78 -4.75 -3.84
C TRP A 215 2.01 -3.90 -3.54
N GLY A 216 3.05 -4.49 -2.96
CA GLY A 216 4.31 -3.80 -2.71
C GLY A 216 5.08 -3.56 -4.00
N VAL A 217 5.08 -4.53 -4.92
CA VAL A 217 5.68 -4.38 -6.25
C VAL A 217 4.97 -3.25 -7.03
N LEU A 218 3.63 -3.28 -7.09
CA LEU A 218 2.82 -2.23 -7.72
C LEU A 218 3.06 -0.84 -7.13
N PHE A 219 3.28 -0.73 -5.81
CA PHE A 219 3.68 0.52 -5.18
C PHE A 219 5.04 1.02 -5.68
N ILE A 220 6.06 0.16 -5.72
CA ILE A 220 7.40 0.52 -6.23
C ILE A 220 7.32 0.93 -7.70
N GLU A 221 6.53 0.23 -8.49
CA GLU A 221 6.29 0.53 -9.90
C GLU A 221 5.66 1.90 -10.10
N HIS A 222 4.66 2.24 -9.27
CA HIS A 222 4.07 3.58 -9.28
C HIS A 222 5.08 4.66 -8.88
N LEU A 223 6.04 4.37 -7.99
CA LEU A 223 7.14 5.29 -7.72
C LEU A 223 8.10 5.41 -8.91
N LEU A 224 8.41 4.30 -9.59
CA LEU A 224 9.30 4.26 -10.76
C LEU A 224 8.70 4.99 -11.98
N SER A 225 7.38 5.20 -12.03
CA SER A 225 6.77 6.07 -13.05
C SER A 225 7.07 7.56 -12.85
N ARG A 226 7.71 7.94 -11.72
CA ARG A 226 8.18 9.31 -11.46
C ARG A 226 9.61 9.49 -11.98
N GLU A 227 9.79 10.50 -12.83
CA GLU A 227 11.08 10.82 -13.45
C GLU A 227 12.20 11.09 -12.43
N ASP A 228 11.84 11.63 -11.27
CA ASP A 228 12.73 12.12 -10.22
C ASP A 228 12.95 11.11 -9.08
N PHE A 229 12.41 9.90 -9.17
CA PHE A 229 12.49 8.88 -8.10
C PHE A 229 13.94 8.52 -7.72
N ILE A 230 14.80 8.29 -8.72
CA ILE A 230 16.21 7.91 -8.50
C ILE A 230 16.98 9.01 -7.77
N ASP A 231 16.68 10.27 -8.10
CA ASP A 231 17.40 11.41 -7.57
C ASP A 231 16.92 11.79 -6.16
N ARG A 232 15.64 11.58 -5.85
CA ARG A 232 15.03 11.99 -4.56
C ARG A 232 15.13 10.94 -3.47
N CYS A 233 14.84 9.67 -3.77
CA CYS A 233 14.66 8.65 -2.73
C CYS A 233 15.58 7.45 -2.85
N TYR A 234 15.95 7.02 -4.06
CA TYR A 234 16.67 5.77 -4.24
C TYR A 234 17.97 5.68 -3.41
N SER A 235 18.75 6.76 -3.33
CA SER A 235 20.02 6.78 -2.60
C SER A 235 19.89 6.67 -1.07
N THR A 236 18.70 6.90 -0.50
CA THR A 236 18.48 6.83 0.96
C THR A 236 18.30 5.39 1.46
N LEU A 237 18.03 4.46 0.55
CA LEU A 237 17.80 3.05 0.87
C LEU A 237 19.11 2.29 1.03
N PRO A 238 19.17 1.21 1.83
CA PRO A 238 20.31 0.30 1.84
C PRO A 238 20.54 -0.38 0.48
N LEU A 239 21.77 -0.82 0.21
CA LEU A 239 22.15 -1.48 -1.05
C LEU A 239 21.18 -2.60 -1.45
N LYS A 240 20.80 -3.49 -0.52
CA LYS A 240 19.90 -4.62 -0.83
C LYS A 240 18.55 -4.16 -1.39
N ASN A 241 17.98 -3.11 -0.80
CA ASN A 241 16.70 -2.53 -1.19
C ASN A 241 16.84 -1.77 -2.53
N ARG A 242 17.97 -1.11 -2.74
CA ARG A 242 18.32 -0.49 -4.02
C ARG A 242 18.44 -1.52 -5.13
N LEU A 243 19.07 -2.68 -4.88
CA LEU A 243 19.16 -3.78 -5.84
C LEU A 243 17.78 -4.34 -6.18
N LEU A 244 16.91 -4.57 -5.20
CA LEU A 244 15.52 -5.00 -5.46
C LEU A 244 14.80 -4.05 -6.43
N ILE A 245 14.96 -2.74 -6.25
CA ILE A 245 14.34 -1.75 -7.14
C ILE A 245 14.92 -1.84 -8.56
N LEU A 246 16.24 -2.05 -8.69
CA LEU A 246 16.87 -2.27 -9.99
C LEU A 246 16.38 -3.57 -10.64
N ASP A 247 16.19 -4.64 -9.88
CA ASP A 247 15.65 -5.90 -10.39
C ASP A 247 14.22 -5.71 -10.92
N ILE A 248 13.36 -4.99 -10.18
CA ILE A 248 12.01 -4.62 -10.64
C ILE A 248 12.09 -3.77 -11.92
N THR A 249 13.02 -2.81 -11.98
CA THR A 249 13.22 -1.94 -13.15
C THR A 249 13.66 -2.74 -14.38
N GLU A 250 14.60 -3.67 -14.22
CA GLU A 250 15.09 -4.54 -15.28
C GLU A 250 14.00 -5.47 -15.80
N GLU A 251 13.23 -6.08 -14.90
CA GLU A 251 12.10 -6.94 -15.27
C GLU A 251 11.04 -6.15 -16.04
N ARG A 252 10.79 -4.89 -15.67
CA ARG A 252 9.86 -4.02 -16.40
C ARG A 252 10.38 -3.64 -17.78
N LEU A 253 11.68 -3.37 -17.92
CA LEU A 253 12.28 -3.11 -19.24
C LEU A 253 12.19 -4.31 -20.20
N LYS A 254 12.28 -5.54 -19.68
CA LYS A 254 12.12 -6.76 -20.48
C LYS A 254 10.69 -6.94 -20.98
N ASN A 255 9.71 -6.40 -20.26
CA ASN A 255 8.28 -6.56 -20.53
C ASN A 255 7.63 -5.30 -21.16
N VAL A 256 8.42 -4.36 -21.72
CA VAL A 256 7.94 -3.08 -22.29
C VAL A 256 6.90 -3.23 -23.42
N GLN A 257 6.81 -4.40 -24.04
CA GLN A 257 5.83 -4.68 -25.10
C GLN A 257 4.42 -4.99 -24.57
N ASP A 258 4.24 -5.14 -23.26
CA ASP A 258 2.93 -5.32 -22.65
C ASP A 258 2.22 -3.96 -22.51
N GLU A 259 1.19 -3.73 -23.35
CA GLU A 259 0.38 -2.50 -23.37
C GLU A 259 -0.29 -2.16 -22.03
N HIS A 260 -0.41 -3.15 -21.12
CA HIS A 260 -1.01 -2.95 -19.80
C HIS A 260 0.02 -2.66 -18.70
N SER A 261 1.32 -2.64 -19.02
CA SER A 261 2.40 -2.35 -18.08
C SER A 261 2.72 -0.85 -18.01
N PHE A 262 3.13 -0.36 -16.83
CA PHE A 262 3.60 1.02 -16.72
C PHE A 262 4.97 1.18 -17.41
N SER A 263 5.18 2.33 -18.05
CA SER A 263 6.43 2.63 -18.75
C SER A 263 7.42 3.31 -17.79
N ILE A 264 8.68 2.87 -17.83
CA ILE A 264 9.78 3.56 -17.14
C ILE A 264 10.05 4.88 -17.88
N PRO A 265 10.04 6.05 -17.21
CA PRO A 265 10.31 7.31 -17.89
C PRO A 265 11.75 7.37 -18.43
N GLY A 266 11.93 7.96 -19.61
CA GLY A 266 13.26 8.13 -20.21
C GLY A 266 14.22 8.95 -19.33
N ALA A 267 13.70 9.91 -18.57
CA ALA A 267 14.46 10.67 -17.58
C ALA A 267 15.08 9.77 -16.49
N LEU A 268 14.35 8.75 -16.02
CA LEU A 268 14.84 7.78 -15.05
C LEU A 268 16.02 6.98 -15.60
N ILE A 269 15.92 6.51 -16.85
CA ILE A 269 17.04 5.86 -17.57
C ILE A 269 18.24 6.82 -17.68
N GLY A 270 17.98 8.10 -17.95
CA GLY A 270 18.99 9.16 -17.93
C GLY A 270 19.69 9.30 -16.58
N SER A 271 18.95 9.30 -15.46
CA SER A 271 19.50 9.37 -14.11
C SER A 271 20.33 8.13 -13.76
N LEU A 272 19.87 6.92 -14.12
CA LEU A 272 20.64 5.69 -13.97
C LEU A 272 21.94 5.72 -14.78
N LYS A 273 21.90 6.20 -16.03
CA LYS A 273 23.08 6.41 -16.87
C LYS A 273 24.09 7.35 -16.21
N ASN A 274 23.63 8.50 -15.70
CA ASN A 274 24.49 9.48 -15.04
C ASN A 274 25.14 8.89 -13.78
N ARG A 275 24.37 8.10 -13.01
CA ARG A 275 24.89 7.38 -11.83
C ARG A 275 25.95 6.35 -12.22
N PHE A 276 25.72 5.55 -13.26
CA PHE A 276 26.71 4.60 -13.79
C PHE A 276 28.02 5.30 -14.17
N LEU A 277 27.95 6.38 -14.95
CA LEU A 277 29.11 7.15 -15.36
C LEU A 277 29.91 7.70 -14.18
N ARG A 278 29.21 8.21 -13.17
CA ARG A 278 29.82 8.68 -11.93
C ARG A 278 30.55 7.56 -11.20
N ASN A 279 29.88 6.41 -11.00
CA ASN A 279 30.45 5.26 -10.30
C ASN A 279 31.70 4.73 -11.03
N ILE A 280 31.62 4.53 -12.35
CA ILE A 280 32.76 4.08 -13.16
C ILE A 280 33.92 5.07 -13.10
N THR A 281 33.65 6.37 -13.18
CA THR A 281 34.69 7.40 -13.09
C THR A 281 35.41 7.35 -11.74
N GLN A 282 34.68 7.09 -10.65
CA GLN A 282 35.26 6.92 -9.33
C GLN A 282 36.12 5.64 -9.24
N ILE A 283 35.63 4.51 -9.78
CA ILE A 283 36.38 3.23 -9.86
C ILE A 283 37.69 3.42 -10.63
N CYS A 284 37.63 4.00 -11.84
CA CYS A 284 38.79 4.22 -12.69
C CYS A 284 39.85 5.12 -12.05
N ASN A 285 39.42 6.09 -11.24
CA ASN A 285 40.31 6.99 -10.53
C ASN A 285 40.85 6.41 -9.22
N MET A 286 40.56 5.13 -8.91
CA MET A 286 40.96 4.46 -7.67
C MET A 286 40.59 5.28 -6.41
N LYS A 287 39.46 6.01 -6.49
CA LYS A 287 38.95 6.77 -5.36
C LYS A 287 38.09 5.85 -4.53
N ASP A 288 38.61 5.47 -3.36
CA ASP A 288 38.05 4.45 -2.46
C ASP A 288 36.88 4.99 -1.60
N TYR A 289 35.85 5.55 -2.25
CA TYR A 289 34.68 6.09 -1.56
C TYR A 289 33.43 5.26 -1.87
N ASP A 290 32.95 4.47 -0.92
CA ASP A 290 31.60 3.86 -0.87
C ASP A 290 31.05 3.34 -2.21
N ILE A 291 31.91 2.84 -3.10
CA ILE A 291 31.47 2.31 -4.39
C ILE A 291 30.91 0.93 -4.14
N GLU A 292 29.68 0.71 -4.55
CA GLU A 292 29.03 -0.58 -4.49
C GLU A 292 29.05 -1.23 -5.89
N PRO A 293 29.95 -2.22 -6.13
CA PRO A 293 30.09 -2.81 -7.46
C PRO A 293 28.81 -3.50 -7.92
N ALA A 294 28.08 -4.13 -7.00
CA ALA A 294 26.81 -4.81 -7.29
C ALA A 294 25.78 -3.85 -7.89
N GLU A 295 25.59 -2.68 -7.29
CA GLU A 295 24.70 -1.64 -7.82
C GLU A 295 25.13 -1.21 -9.23
N THR A 296 26.43 -0.98 -9.42
CA THR A 296 26.98 -0.55 -10.72
C THR A 296 26.76 -1.59 -11.82
N VAL A 297 26.90 -2.87 -11.49
CA VAL A 297 26.63 -3.99 -12.42
C VAL A 297 25.15 -4.09 -12.76
N SER A 298 24.26 -4.00 -11.77
CA SER A 298 22.81 -4.01 -12.02
C SER A 298 22.36 -2.82 -12.88
N ILE A 299 22.90 -1.62 -12.64
CA ILE A 299 22.62 -0.47 -13.51
C ILE A 299 23.12 -0.71 -14.94
N LEU A 300 24.31 -1.31 -15.12
CA LEU A 300 24.81 -1.65 -16.45
C LEU A 300 23.87 -2.63 -17.17
N SER A 301 23.34 -3.64 -16.48
CA SER A 301 22.37 -4.59 -17.02
C SER A 301 21.12 -3.88 -17.57
N ILE A 302 20.57 -2.94 -16.80
CA ILE A 302 19.44 -2.10 -17.19
C ILE A 302 19.79 -1.25 -18.42
N LEU A 303 20.95 -0.60 -18.44
CA LEU A 303 21.37 0.22 -19.58
C LEU A 303 21.58 -0.61 -20.85
N CYS A 304 22.10 -1.82 -20.73
CA CYS A 304 22.19 -2.77 -21.84
C CYS A 304 20.80 -3.15 -22.36
N SER A 305 19.86 -3.46 -21.47
CA SER A 305 18.47 -3.77 -21.84
C SER A 305 17.78 -2.59 -22.51
N ALA A 306 17.96 -1.37 -21.99
CA ALA A 306 17.44 -0.16 -22.58
C ALA A 306 18.07 0.16 -23.96
N SER A 307 19.32 -0.24 -24.20
CA SER A 307 20.03 0.04 -25.47
C SER A 307 19.51 -0.73 -26.68
N ILE A 308 18.77 -1.82 -26.44
CA ILE A 308 18.11 -2.63 -27.48
C ILE A 308 16.59 -2.40 -27.52
N CYS A 309 16.07 -1.53 -26.66
CA CYS A 309 14.65 -1.19 -26.59
C CYS A 309 14.38 0.10 -27.38
N ASP A 310 13.48 0.04 -28.37
CA ASP A 310 13.16 1.17 -29.25
C ASP A 310 12.71 2.42 -28.49
N ALA A 311 12.06 2.26 -27.33
CA ALA A 311 11.62 3.37 -26.49
C ALA A 311 12.79 4.17 -25.88
N TYR A 312 13.95 3.55 -25.65
CA TYR A 312 15.06 4.14 -24.89
C TYR A 312 16.37 4.26 -25.68
N VAL A 313 16.47 3.59 -26.83
CA VAL A 313 17.69 3.54 -27.65
C VAL A 313 18.20 4.94 -28.01
N SER A 314 17.30 5.88 -28.33
CA SER A 314 17.65 7.26 -28.70
C SER A 314 18.28 8.04 -27.54
N ILE A 315 17.90 7.75 -26.29
CA ILE A 315 18.44 8.38 -25.08
C ILE A 315 19.89 7.96 -24.88
N LEU A 316 20.21 6.69 -25.16
CA LEU A 316 21.53 6.13 -24.94
C LEU A 316 22.48 6.38 -26.13
N GLN A 317 22.01 6.25 -27.38
CA GLN A 317 22.83 6.47 -28.59
C GLN A 317 23.33 7.91 -28.70
N ASN A 318 22.53 8.89 -28.28
CA ASN A 318 22.92 10.30 -28.31
C ASN A 318 23.90 10.68 -27.18
N SER A 319 24.17 9.76 -26.23
CA SER A 319 25.03 10.02 -25.09
C SER A 319 26.51 9.80 -25.42
N LYS A 320 27.17 10.85 -25.95
CA LYS A 320 28.61 10.83 -26.27
C LYS A 320 29.49 10.37 -25.10
N ASP A 321 29.17 10.80 -23.88
CA ASP A 321 29.95 10.48 -22.68
C ASP A 321 29.91 8.99 -22.33
N LEU A 322 28.78 8.32 -22.61
CA LEU A 322 28.62 6.88 -22.38
C LEU A 322 29.49 6.07 -23.33
N LEU A 323 29.50 6.46 -24.61
CA LEU A 323 30.37 5.85 -25.62
C LEU A 323 31.85 6.06 -25.28
N GLN A 324 32.24 7.31 -24.97
CA GLN A 324 33.62 7.64 -24.60
C GLN A 324 34.09 6.83 -23.39
N THR A 325 33.26 6.77 -22.34
CA THR A 325 33.59 6.02 -21.11
C THR A 325 33.69 4.52 -21.37
N THR A 326 32.78 3.94 -22.15
CA THR A 326 32.81 2.52 -22.52
C THR A 326 34.06 2.17 -23.32
N VAL A 327 34.43 3.00 -24.29
CA VAL A 327 35.65 2.83 -25.08
C VAL A 327 36.90 2.96 -24.19
N ALA A 328 36.94 3.97 -23.30
CA ALA A 328 38.04 4.15 -22.36
C ALA A 328 38.23 2.94 -21.43
N LEU A 329 37.14 2.38 -20.90
CA LEU A 329 37.15 1.15 -20.10
C LEU A 329 37.71 -0.06 -20.88
N LEU A 330 37.34 -0.21 -22.15
CA LEU A 330 37.87 -1.28 -23.01
C LEU A 330 39.39 -1.13 -23.23
N PHE A 331 39.90 0.09 -23.36
CA PHE A 331 41.34 0.34 -23.45
C PHE A 331 42.06 0.06 -22.13
N ILE A 332 41.50 0.50 -21.01
CA ILE A 332 42.07 0.24 -19.67
C ILE A 332 42.11 -1.26 -19.39
N SER A 333 41.01 -1.99 -19.60
CA SER A 333 40.95 -3.44 -19.35
C SER A 333 41.93 -4.25 -20.21
N LYS A 334 42.17 -3.85 -21.47
CA LYS A 334 43.22 -4.44 -22.30
C LYS A 334 44.61 -4.23 -21.71
N HIS A 335 44.89 -3.05 -21.15
CA HIS A 335 46.16 -2.78 -20.50
C HIS A 335 46.35 -3.59 -19.21
N TRP A 336 45.29 -3.81 -18.44
CA TRP A 336 45.36 -4.64 -17.23
C TRP A 336 45.59 -6.12 -17.56
N LYS A 337 44.95 -6.65 -18.62
CA LYS A 337 45.23 -8.00 -19.13
C LYS A 337 46.65 -8.19 -19.68
N SER A 338 47.36 -7.12 -20.04
CA SER A 338 48.77 -7.19 -20.47
C SER A 338 49.78 -7.10 -19.32
N LYS A 339 49.32 -6.81 -18.09
CA LYS A 339 50.16 -6.64 -16.89
C LYS A 339 49.95 -7.73 -15.83
N LEU A 340 48.89 -8.52 -15.94
CA LEU A 340 48.70 -9.82 -15.29
C LEU A 340 49.23 -10.91 -16.22
#